data_AF-A0A377BPP9-F1
#
_entry.id   AF-A0A377BPP9-F1
#
_cell.length_a   1.000
_cell.length_b   1.000
_cell.length_c   1.000
_cell.angle_alpha   90.00
_cell.angle_beta   90.00
_cell.angle_gamma   90.00
#
_symmetry.space_group_name_H-M   'P 1'
#
loop_
_entity.id
_entity.type
_entity.pdbx_description
1 polymer ?
#
loop_
_entity_poly.entity_id
_entity_poly.type
_entity_poly.pdbx_seq_one_letter_code
_entity_poly.pdbx_strand_id
1 'polypeptide(L)'
;MRFSEVEQNDKLEWLIRKDGCMHCSDPGCLKACPAEGAIIQYANGIVDFQSEQCIGCGYCIAGCPFDIPRLNPEDNRVYKCTLCVDRVVVGQEPACVKTCPTGAIHFGTKESMKRWRASALLS
;
A
#
# COMPACT_ATOMS: atom_id res chain seq x y z
N MET A 1 10.87 -3.11 -4.40
CA MET A 1 11.54 -1.80 -4.58
C MET A 1 11.59 -1.52 -6.06
N ARG A 2 11.49 -0.25 -6.47
CA ARG A 2 11.75 0.19 -7.84
C ARG A 2 12.96 1.11 -7.82
N PHE A 3 13.79 0.99 -8.84
CA PHE A 3 15.03 1.71 -9.01
C PHE A 3 14.96 2.42 -10.36
N SER A 4 15.38 3.68 -10.42
CA SER A 4 15.40 4.47 -11.64
C SER A 4 16.64 5.34 -11.64
N GLU A 5 17.48 5.18 -12.65
CA GLU A 5 18.61 6.06 -12.91
C GLU A 5 18.11 7.20 -13.80
N VAL A 6 18.40 8.43 -13.40
CA VAL A 6 18.03 9.63 -14.14
C VAL A 6 19.22 10.58 -14.20
N GLU A 7 19.38 11.27 -15.33
CA GLU A 7 20.34 12.37 -15.45
C GLU A 7 19.56 13.69 -15.38
N GLN A 8 19.88 14.51 -14.39
CA GLN A 8 19.27 15.82 -14.19
C GLN A 8 20.33 16.85 -13.84
N ASN A 9 20.36 17.99 -14.54
CA ASN A 9 21.36 19.05 -14.37
C ASN A 9 22.82 18.52 -14.42
N ASP A 10 23.12 17.68 -15.42
CA ASP A 10 24.44 17.03 -15.62
C ASP A 10 24.91 16.17 -14.44
N LYS A 11 23.98 15.67 -13.62
CA LYS A 11 24.26 14.76 -12.50
C LYS A 11 23.41 13.49 -12.63
N LEU A 12 24.05 12.36 -12.36
CA LEU A 12 23.37 11.08 -12.19
C LEU A 12 22.70 11.03 -10.81
N GLU A 13 21.41 10.74 -10.80
CA GLU A 13 20.63 10.45 -9.60
C GLU A 13 20.06 9.03 -9.67
N TRP A 14 20.08 8.35 -8.51
CA TRP A 14 19.45 7.04 -8.37
C TRP A 14 18.21 7.14 -7.49
N LEU A 15 17.05 7.18 -8.14
CA LEU A 15 15.76 7.28 -7.46
C LEU A 15 15.30 5.88 -7.03
N ILE A 16 15.19 5.68 -5.72
CA ILE A 16 14.80 4.41 -5.12
C ILE A 16 13.46 4.56 -4.42
N ARG A 17 12.45 3.80 -4.87
CA ARG A 17 11.07 3.88 -4.37
C ARG A 17 10.58 2.55 -3.81
N LYS A 18 10.08 2.56 -2.56
CA LYS A 18 9.25 1.46 -2.07
C LYS A 18 7.88 1.53 -2.73
N ASP A 19 7.48 0.44 -3.37
CA ASP A 19 6.22 0.34 -4.10
C ASP A 19 5.30 -0.69 -3.46
N GLY A 20 3.99 -0.46 -3.51
CA GLY A 20 2.99 -1.29 -2.84
C GLY A 20 1.63 -0.60 -2.74
N CYS A 21 0.69 -1.21 -2.00
CA CYS A 21 -0.65 -0.66 -1.83
C CYS A 21 -0.61 0.75 -1.21
N MET A 22 -1.38 1.65 -1.80
CA MET A 22 -1.50 3.04 -1.34
C MET A 22 -2.58 3.22 -0.27
N HIS A 23 -3.34 2.16 0.06
CA HIS A 23 -4.48 2.20 1.01
C HIS A 23 -5.36 3.44 0.80
N CYS A 24 -5.84 3.60 -0.44
CA CYS A 24 -6.57 4.77 -0.91
C CYS A 24 -7.77 5.10 -0.02
N SER A 25 -8.08 6.38 0.15
CA SER A 25 -9.34 6.78 0.81
C SER A 25 -10.57 6.40 0.00
N ASP A 26 -10.43 6.35 -1.32
CA ASP A 26 -11.46 5.94 -2.27
C ASP A 26 -10.92 4.79 -3.15
N PRO A 27 -10.99 3.53 -2.70
CA PRO A 27 -10.25 2.43 -3.31
C PRO A 27 -10.90 1.95 -4.61
N GLY A 28 -10.24 2.19 -5.75
CA GLY A 28 -10.71 1.69 -7.05
C GLY A 28 -10.79 0.16 -7.12
N CYS A 29 -9.92 -0.56 -6.40
CA CYS A 29 -9.99 -2.01 -6.28
C CYS A 29 -11.28 -2.48 -5.60
N LEU A 30 -11.73 -1.79 -4.55
CA LEU A 30 -12.99 -2.08 -3.85
C LEU A 30 -14.18 -1.81 -4.76
N LYS A 31 -14.22 -0.63 -5.41
CA LYS A 31 -15.29 -0.24 -6.34
C LYS A 31 -15.47 -1.20 -7.52
N ALA A 32 -14.37 -1.74 -8.04
CA ALA A 32 -14.40 -2.64 -9.18
C ALA A 32 -14.73 -4.09 -8.80
N CYS A 33 -14.64 -4.46 -7.52
CA CYS A 33 -14.82 -5.84 -7.12
C CYS A 33 -16.31 -6.24 -7.13
N PRO A 34 -16.71 -7.26 -7.89
CA PRO A 34 -18.10 -7.70 -7.94
C PRO A 34 -18.48 -8.64 -6.77
N ALA A 35 -17.49 -9.16 -6.03
CA ALA A 35 -17.72 -10.09 -4.94
C ALA A 35 -17.93 -9.32 -3.63
N GLU A 36 -19.14 -9.43 -3.07
CA GLU A 36 -19.51 -8.77 -1.82
C GLU A 36 -18.59 -9.22 -0.68
N GLY A 37 -18.09 -8.25 0.11
CA GLY A 37 -17.23 -8.52 1.26
C GLY A 37 -15.79 -8.94 0.93
N ALA A 38 -15.43 -9.21 -0.34
CA ALA A 38 -14.08 -9.63 -0.71
C ALA A 38 -13.02 -8.54 -0.51
N ILE A 39 -13.41 -7.28 -0.54
CA ILE A 39 -12.53 -6.14 -0.25
C ILE A 39 -13.25 -5.21 0.71
N ILE A 40 -12.60 -4.86 1.80
CA ILE A 40 -13.14 -3.97 2.84
C ILE A 40 -12.21 -2.80 3.10
N GLN A 41 -12.78 -1.73 3.65
CA GLN A 41 -12.04 -0.59 4.16
C GLN A 41 -12.38 -0.39 5.64
N TYR A 42 -11.39 -0.52 6.51
CA TYR A 42 -11.54 -0.29 7.94
C TYR A 42 -11.66 1.21 8.25
N ALA A 43 -12.23 1.56 9.41
CA ALA A 43 -12.38 2.94 9.86
C ALA A 43 -11.05 3.71 9.98
N ASN A 44 -9.94 3.01 10.23
CA ASN A 44 -8.60 3.60 10.28
C ASN A 44 -7.96 3.81 8.89
N GLY A 45 -8.67 3.47 7.81
CA GLY A 45 -8.24 3.66 6.41
C GLY A 45 -7.55 2.46 5.77
N ILE A 46 -7.32 1.37 6.50
CA ILE A 46 -6.75 0.14 5.92
C ILE A 46 -7.74 -0.45 4.91
N VAL A 47 -7.31 -0.57 3.65
CA VAL A 47 -7.98 -1.41 2.65
C VAL A 47 -7.41 -2.82 2.73
N ASP A 48 -8.24 -3.85 2.90
CA ASP A 48 -7.80 -5.25 3.01
C ASP A 48 -8.71 -6.23 2.27
N PHE A 49 -8.19 -7.42 1.97
CA PHE A 49 -8.87 -8.42 1.14
C PHE A 49 -9.29 -9.62 1.98
N GLN A 50 -10.60 -9.93 2.00
CA GLN A 50 -11.15 -11.09 2.67
C GLN A 50 -11.11 -12.29 1.70
N SER A 51 -10.01 -13.03 1.77
CA SER A 51 -9.70 -14.14 0.85
C SER A 51 -10.84 -15.15 0.67
N GLU A 52 -11.61 -15.44 1.72
CA GLU A 52 -12.72 -16.40 1.65
C GLU A 52 -13.82 -16.00 0.66
N GLN A 53 -14.02 -14.71 0.43
CA GLN A 53 -15.02 -14.17 -0.51
C GLN A 53 -14.45 -13.88 -1.90
N CYS A 54 -13.14 -14.04 -2.09
CA CYS A 54 -12.49 -13.74 -3.36
C CYS A 54 -12.80 -14.83 -4.40
N ILE A 55 -13.36 -14.41 -5.54
CA ILE A 55 -13.70 -15.29 -6.68
C ILE A 55 -12.65 -15.29 -7.81
N GLY A 56 -11.50 -14.65 -7.62
CA GLY A 56 -10.40 -14.69 -8.60
C GLY A 56 -10.61 -13.93 -9.93
N CYS A 57 -11.67 -13.13 -10.08
CA CYS A 57 -12.00 -12.48 -11.35
C CYS A 57 -11.00 -11.43 -11.87
N GLY A 58 -10.09 -10.92 -11.02
CA GLY A 58 -9.08 -9.93 -11.41
C GLY A 58 -9.58 -8.49 -11.62
N TYR A 59 -10.87 -8.18 -11.43
CA TYR A 59 -11.39 -6.82 -11.66
C TYR A 59 -10.71 -5.77 -10.77
N CYS A 60 -10.32 -6.16 -9.55
CA CYS A 60 -9.56 -5.28 -8.65
C CYS A 60 -8.18 -4.89 -9.20
N ILE A 61 -7.59 -5.70 -10.09
CA ILE A 61 -6.31 -5.40 -10.75
C ILE A 61 -6.52 -4.23 -11.72
N ALA A 62 -7.51 -4.33 -12.62
CA ALA A 62 -7.87 -3.27 -13.56
C ALA A 62 -8.38 -2.01 -12.85
N GLY A 63 -9.13 -2.17 -11.76
CA GLY A 63 -9.67 -1.04 -10.98
C GLY A 63 -8.63 -0.32 -10.13
N CYS A 64 -7.43 -0.88 -9.92
CA CYS A 64 -6.39 -0.25 -9.13
C CYS A 64 -5.56 0.72 -9.98
N PRO A 65 -5.60 2.04 -9.74
CA PRO A 65 -4.85 3.01 -10.54
C PRO A 65 -3.32 2.89 -10.35
N PHE A 66 -2.88 2.13 -9.36
CA PHE A 66 -1.47 1.91 -9.04
C PHE A 66 -0.96 0.52 -9.45
N ASP A 67 -1.78 -0.29 -10.12
CA ASP A 67 -1.42 -1.67 -10.51
C ASP A 67 -0.79 -2.49 -9.37
N ILE A 68 -1.53 -2.66 -8.27
CA ILE A 68 -1.03 -3.32 -7.04
C ILE A 68 -1.53 -4.74 -6.84
N PRO A 69 -2.83 -5.05 -6.97
CA PRO A 69 -3.31 -6.39 -6.64
C PRO A 69 -2.67 -7.44 -7.57
N ARG A 70 -2.31 -8.60 -7.02
CA ARG A 70 -1.69 -9.71 -7.77
C ARG A 70 -2.46 -10.99 -7.48
N LEU A 71 -2.86 -11.70 -8.53
CA LEU A 71 -3.51 -13.00 -8.42
C LEU A 71 -2.46 -14.06 -8.07
N ASN A 72 -2.75 -14.89 -7.07
CA ASN A 72 -2.00 -16.10 -6.78
C ASN A 72 -2.57 -17.25 -7.63
N PRO A 73 -1.77 -17.87 -8.52
CA PRO A 73 -2.26 -18.96 -9.37
C PRO A 73 -2.58 -20.25 -8.60
N GLU A 74 -2.06 -20.41 -7.37
CA GLU A 74 -2.26 -21.64 -6.60
C GLU A 74 -3.66 -21.75 -5.97
N ASP A 75 -4.24 -20.62 -5.56
CA ASP A 75 -5.52 -20.58 -4.85
C ASP A 75 -6.58 -19.71 -5.53
N ASN A 76 -6.24 -19.10 -6.67
CA ASN A 76 -7.07 -18.17 -7.44
C ASN A 76 -7.59 -16.98 -6.63
N ARG A 77 -6.83 -16.51 -5.64
CA ARG A 77 -7.14 -15.31 -4.85
C ARG A 77 -6.14 -14.20 -5.07
N VAL A 78 -6.57 -12.98 -4.82
CA VAL A 78 -5.73 -11.80 -5.03
C VAL A 78 -5.11 -11.38 -3.70
N TYR A 79 -3.84 -11.01 -3.73
CA TYR A 79 -3.09 -10.56 -2.56
C TYR A 79 -2.40 -9.22 -2.83
N LYS A 80 -2.14 -8.48 -1.75
CA LYS A 80 -1.42 -7.20 -1.72
C LYS A 80 -0.99 -6.87 -0.29
N CYS A 81 -0.29 -5.74 -0.11
CA CYS A 81 -0.01 -5.17 1.21
C CYS A 81 -1.30 -4.95 2.03
N THR A 82 -1.28 -5.37 3.29
CA THR A 82 -2.38 -5.28 4.27
C THR A 82 -2.21 -4.13 5.26
N LEU A 83 -1.18 -3.30 5.07
CA LEU A 83 -0.66 -2.36 6.07
C LEU A 83 -0.32 -3.04 7.41
N CYS A 84 -0.04 -4.34 7.39
CA CYS A 84 0.13 -5.17 8.59
C CYS A 84 -1.04 -5.02 9.56
N VAL A 85 -2.28 -5.17 9.06
CA VAL A 85 -3.50 -5.05 9.87
C VAL A 85 -3.42 -5.87 11.16
N ASP A 86 -2.88 -7.07 11.09
CA ASP A 86 -2.61 -8.00 12.20
C ASP A 86 -1.76 -7.38 13.32
N ARG A 87 -0.78 -6.54 12.95
CA ARG A 87 0.08 -5.80 13.89
C ARG A 87 -0.59 -4.52 14.37
N VAL A 88 -1.19 -3.78 13.46
CA VAL A 88 -1.76 -2.45 13.74
C VAL A 88 -2.94 -2.54 14.71
N VAL A 89 -3.80 -3.56 14.59
CA VAL A 89 -4.96 -3.72 15.48
C VAL A 89 -4.57 -4.02 16.93
N VAL A 90 -3.36 -4.53 17.17
CA VAL A 90 -2.80 -4.76 18.52
C VAL A 90 -1.80 -3.68 18.93
N GLY A 91 -1.82 -2.52 18.27
CA GLY A 91 -1.01 -1.36 18.63
C GLY A 91 0.46 -1.42 18.20
N GLN A 92 0.82 -2.35 17.32
CA GLN A 92 2.17 -2.44 16.77
C GLN A 92 2.27 -1.78 15.38
N GLU A 93 3.39 -1.15 15.08
CA GLU A 93 3.66 -0.59 13.75
C GLU A 93 3.92 -1.69 12.70
N PRO A 94 3.73 -1.39 11.40
CA PRO A 94 3.99 -2.33 10.32
C PRO A 94 5.43 -2.84 10.29
N ALA A 95 5.63 -4.09 9.90
CA ALA A 95 6.96 -4.72 9.91
C ALA A 95 7.99 -3.98 9.04
N CYS A 96 7.55 -3.51 7.86
CA CYS A 96 8.42 -2.74 6.96
C CYS A 96 8.81 -1.36 7.50
N VAL A 97 8.01 -0.79 8.40
CA VAL A 97 8.33 0.46 9.10
C VAL A 97 9.40 0.17 10.16
N LYS A 98 9.13 -0.80 11.03
CA LYS A 98 10.03 -1.19 12.14
C LYS A 98 11.45 -1.55 11.68
N THR A 99 11.57 -2.20 10.53
CA THR A 99 12.87 -2.69 10.03
C THR A 99 13.65 -1.64 9.24
N CYS A 100 13.07 -0.48 8.92
CA CYS A 100 13.68 0.49 8.02
C CYS A 100 14.97 1.08 8.63
N PRO A 101 16.17 0.78 8.10
CA PRO A 101 17.43 1.10 8.79
C PRO A 101 17.71 2.59 8.89
N THR A 102 17.32 3.35 7.87
CA THR A 102 17.56 4.79 7.76
C THR A 102 16.39 5.62 8.28
N GLY A 103 15.31 4.96 8.70
CA GLY A 103 14.07 5.65 9.06
C GLY A 103 13.35 6.29 7.87
N ALA A 104 13.63 5.89 6.62
CA ALA A 104 12.93 6.45 5.44
C ALA A 104 11.41 6.15 5.39
N ILE A 105 10.93 5.19 6.20
CA ILE A 105 9.52 4.80 6.27
C ILE A 105 9.00 5.16 7.67
N HIS A 106 7.96 5.99 7.73
CA HIS A 106 7.32 6.41 8.97
C HIS A 106 5.88 5.90 9.06
N PHE A 107 5.36 5.79 10.30
CA PHE A 107 3.99 5.37 10.57
C PHE A 107 3.40 6.13 11.75
N GLY A 108 2.08 6.33 11.72
CA GLY A 108 1.32 7.01 12.75
C GLY A 108 -0.05 7.40 12.23
N THR A 109 -0.74 8.28 12.98
CA THR A 109 -2.01 8.85 12.50
C THR A 109 -1.80 9.62 11.20
N LYS A 110 -2.82 9.65 10.34
CA LYS A 110 -2.77 10.38 9.06
C LYS A 110 -2.37 11.85 9.25
N GLU A 111 -2.90 12.50 10.28
CA GLU A 111 -2.59 13.90 10.60
C GLU A 111 -1.16 14.08 11.13
N SER A 112 -0.62 13.16 11.95
CA SER A 112 0.81 13.21 12.31
C SER A 112 1.71 13.05 11.10
N MET A 113 1.37 12.16 10.16
CA MET A 113 2.19 11.93 8.96
C MET A 113 2.15 13.09 7.98
N LYS A 114 1.01 13.77 7.83
CA LYS A 114 0.93 15.02 7.05
C LYS A 114 1.82 16.12 7.63
N ARG A 115 1.82 16.29 8.95
CA ARG A 115 2.70 17.26 9.64
C ARG A 115 4.17 16.91 9.45
N TRP A 116 4.54 15.65 9.63
CA TRP A 116 5.90 15.17 9.41
C TRP A 116 6.38 15.44 7.97
N ARG A 117 5.54 15.15 6.96
CA ARG A 117 5.85 15.47 5.56
C ARG A 117 6.12 16.96 5.35
N ALA A 118 5.31 17.83 5.95
CA ALA A 118 5.49 19.27 5.80
C ALA A 118 6.83 19.74 6.40
N SER A 119 7.25 19.20 7.55
CA SER A 119 8.57 19.52 8.11
C SER A 119 9.73 19.00 7.27
N ALA A 120 9.60 17.80 6.69
CA ALA A 120 10.65 17.19 5.88
C ALA A 120 10.87 17.87 4.52
N LEU A 121 9.88 18.63 4.02
CA LEU A 121 10.00 19.41 2.78
C LEU A 121 10.67 20.78 3.00
N LEU A 122 10.79 21.22 4.26
CA LEU A 122 11.38 22.51 4.62
C LEU A 122 12.85 22.40 5.07
N SER A 123 13.34 21.16 5.22
CA SER A 123 14.73 20.82 5.52
C SER A 123 15.50 20.50 4.24
#